data_AF-A0A1H1GZL0-F1
#
_entry.id   AF-A0A1H1GZL0-F1
#
_cell.length_a   1.000
_cell.length_b   1.000
_cell.length_c   1.000
_cell.angle_alpha   90.00
_cell.angle_beta   90.00
_cell.angle_gamma   90.00
#
_symmetry.space_group_name_H-M   'P 1'
#
loop_
_entity.id
_entity.type
_entity.pdbx_description
1 polymer ?
#
loop_
_entity_poly.entity_id
_entity_poly.type
_entity_poly.pdbx_seq_one_letter_code
_entity_poly.pdbx_strand_id
1 'polypeptide(L)'
;MSDVVDENQIRKLFMLLHGMYGNSVLDKYRIGQVENGEDVGMMSARQVWLNGLREFPQALVLRALAKCSEKHKTFPPTLPEFRDICKSLMPRQWTASNEAPRLEMSEALRSEQVERARRAISETRLHREGGLKTEDGIRGLHILIAKAVGHAGGDEAATLLALDSKIAGVA
;
A
#
# COMPACT_ATOMS: atom_id res chain seq x y z
N MET A 1 19.07 -3.83 -23.52
CA MET A 1 18.82 -2.66 -24.39
C MET A 1 18.72 -1.46 -23.46
N SER A 2 19.66 -0.53 -23.53
CA SER A 2 19.68 0.66 -22.68
C SER A 2 18.37 1.43 -22.85
N ASP A 3 17.60 1.57 -21.76
CA ASP A 3 16.32 2.31 -21.71
C ASP A 3 16.52 3.85 -21.78
N VAL A 4 17.68 4.24 -22.33
CA VAL A 4 18.20 5.61 -22.41
C VAL A 4 17.60 6.27 -23.64
N VAL A 5 17.30 7.55 -23.51
CA VAL A 5 16.70 8.33 -24.58
C VAL A 5 17.68 8.53 -25.74
N ASP A 6 17.24 8.15 -26.94
CA ASP A 6 17.98 8.27 -28.20
C ASP A 6 17.46 9.44 -29.07
N GLU A 7 18.25 9.87 -30.06
CA GLU A 7 17.92 11.00 -30.95
C GLU A 7 16.58 10.78 -31.67
N ASN A 8 16.33 9.57 -32.17
CA ASN A 8 15.07 9.20 -32.81
C ASN A 8 13.85 9.37 -31.89
N GLN A 9 14.05 9.17 -30.59
CA GLN A 9 12.99 9.31 -29.59
C GLN A 9 12.70 10.79 -29.30
N ILE A 10 13.73 11.65 -29.28
CA ILE A 10 13.56 13.10 -29.19
C ILE A 10 12.86 13.66 -30.43
N ARG A 11 13.20 13.17 -31.63
CA ARG A 11 12.46 13.55 -32.85
C ARG A 11 10.97 13.20 -32.73
N LYS A 12 10.64 12.00 -32.25
CA LYS A 12 9.26 11.60 -31.95
C LYS A 12 8.60 12.47 -30.88
N LEU A 13 9.32 12.84 -29.83
CA LEU A 13 8.83 13.73 -28.78
C LEU A 13 8.44 15.10 -29.35
N PHE A 14 9.28 15.69 -30.21
CA PHE A 14 8.98 16.97 -30.86
C PHE A 14 7.81 16.87 -31.83
N MET A 15 7.66 15.76 -32.56
CA MET A 15 6.47 15.51 -33.38
C MET A 15 5.19 15.45 -32.53
N LEU A 16 5.24 14.78 -31.38
CA LEU A 16 4.10 14.70 -30.45
C LEU A 16 3.77 16.07 -29.84
N LEU A 17 4.79 16.84 -29.42
CA LEU A 17 4.60 18.21 -28.93
C LEU A 17 3.99 19.10 -30.01
N HIS A 18 4.45 18.99 -31.26
CA HIS A 18 3.86 19.71 -32.38
C HIS A 18 2.40 19.29 -32.62
N GLY A 19 2.07 18.00 -32.49
CA GLY A 19 0.68 17.53 -32.56
C GLY A 19 -0.22 18.10 -31.46
N MET A 20 0.33 18.37 -30.27
CA MET A 20 -0.43 18.92 -29.13
C MET A 20 -0.60 20.44 -29.19
N TYR A 21 0.44 21.16 -29.60
CA TYR A 21 0.52 22.62 -29.50
C TYR A 21 0.52 23.35 -30.85
N GLY A 22 0.61 22.60 -31.96
CA GLY A 22 0.69 23.16 -33.30
C GLY A 22 1.97 23.95 -33.55
N ASN A 23 1.84 25.05 -34.29
CA ASN A 23 2.97 25.86 -34.75
C ASN A 23 3.73 26.57 -33.62
N SER A 24 3.15 26.70 -32.42
CA SER A 24 3.85 27.37 -31.31
C SER A 24 5.14 26.67 -30.89
N VAL A 25 5.25 25.35 -31.10
CA VAL A 25 6.51 24.61 -30.87
C VAL A 25 7.55 25.00 -31.90
N LEU A 26 7.14 25.12 -33.17
CA LEU A 26 8.03 25.54 -34.24
C LEU A 26 8.49 26.98 -34.01
N ASP A 27 7.56 27.90 -33.75
CA ASP A 27 7.88 29.31 -33.54
C ASP A 27 8.80 29.57 -32.34
N LYS A 28 8.75 28.70 -31.32
CA LYS A 28 9.62 28.81 -30.14
C LYS A 28 11.08 28.47 -30.41
N TYR A 29 11.35 27.54 -31.33
CA TYR A 29 12.70 27.01 -31.58
C TYR A 29 13.26 27.36 -32.96
N ARG A 30 12.42 27.85 -33.88
CA ARG A 30 12.80 28.24 -35.23
C ARG A 30 13.66 29.50 -35.18
N ILE A 31 14.82 29.45 -35.81
CA ILE A 31 15.73 30.61 -35.95
C ILE A 31 15.68 31.15 -37.40
N GLY A 32 15.16 30.37 -38.36
CA GLY A 32 15.04 30.76 -39.76
C GLY A 32 16.29 30.46 -40.60
N GLN A 33 17.32 29.86 -39.98
CA GLN A 33 18.50 29.36 -40.66
C GLN A 33 18.31 27.88 -40.95
N VAL A 34 18.34 27.51 -42.23
CA VAL A 34 18.15 26.12 -42.68
C VAL A 34 19.48 25.55 -43.13
N GLU A 35 19.86 24.42 -42.53
CA GLU A 35 21.03 23.64 -42.91
C GLU A 35 20.56 22.21 -43.22
N ASN A 36 20.97 21.66 -44.37
CA ASN A 36 20.56 20.32 -44.82
C ASN A 36 19.03 20.09 -44.87
N GLY A 37 18.27 21.15 -45.13
CA GLY A 37 16.81 21.10 -45.21
C GLY A 37 16.08 21.12 -43.86
N GLU A 38 16.80 21.30 -42.75
CA GLU A 38 16.22 21.45 -41.42
C GLU A 38 16.64 22.75 -40.74
N ASP A 39 15.77 23.34 -39.92
CA ASP A 39 16.10 24.55 -39.17
C ASP A 39 17.16 24.25 -38.10
N VAL A 40 18.24 25.03 -38.12
CA VAL A 40 19.39 24.89 -37.20
C VAL A 40 18.96 25.06 -35.74
N GLY A 41 17.99 25.95 -35.47
CA GLY A 41 17.42 26.15 -34.15
C GLY A 41 16.67 24.92 -33.66
N MET A 42 15.91 24.27 -34.55
CA MET A 42 15.24 23.00 -34.25
C MET A 42 16.24 21.87 -33.99
N MET A 43 17.29 21.74 -34.81
CA MET A 43 18.35 20.75 -34.59
C MET A 43 19.05 20.96 -33.24
N SER A 44 19.43 22.21 -32.93
CA SER A 44 20.05 22.59 -31.67
C SER A 44 19.13 22.30 -30.47
N ALA A 45 17.85 22.66 -30.56
CA ALA A 45 16.88 22.40 -29.51
C ALA A 45 16.75 20.89 -29.22
N ARG A 46 16.66 20.05 -30.25
CA ARG A 46 16.61 18.59 -30.07
C ARG A 46 17.87 18.06 -29.40
N GLN A 47 19.05 18.56 -29.76
CA GLN A 47 20.31 18.14 -29.15
C GLN A 47 20.37 18.52 -27.66
N VAL A 48 19.91 19.73 -27.31
CA VAL A 48 19.83 20.19 -25.92
C VAL A 48 18.83 19.36 -25.12
N TRP A 49 17.67 19.03 -25.71
CA TRP A 49 16.68 18.14 -25.10
C TRP A 49 17.20 16.71 -24.93
N LEU A 50 17.92 16.17 -25.93
CA LEU A 50 18.55 14.86 -25.84
C LEU A 50 19.48 14.79 -24.63
N ASN A 51 20.40 15.75 -24.52
CA ASN A 51 21.34 15.81 -23.41
C ASN A 51 20.64 16.00 -22.06
N GLY A 52 19.60 16.84 -22.00
CA GLY A 52 18.84 17.10 -20.78
C GLY A 52 17.93 15.95 -20.33
N LEU A 53 17.56 15.05 -21.23
CA LEU A 53 16.65 13.93 -20.94
C LEU A 53 17.34 12.56 -20.83
N ARG A 54 18.64 12.48 -21.12
CA ARG A 54 19.44 11.24 -20.96
C ARG A 54 19.39 10.62 -19.57
N GLU A 55 19.13 11.41 -18.54
CA GLU A 55 19.02 10.95 -17.14
C GLU A 55 17.70 10.22 -16.84
N PHE A 56 16.70 10.31 -17.72
CA PHE A 56 15.39 9.70 -17.52
C PHE A 56 15.18 8.47 -18.42
N PRO A 57 14.47 7.45 -17.94
CA PRO A 57 14.09 6.31 -18.78
C PRO A 57 13.04 6.74 -19.81
N GLN A 58 13.10 6.16 -21.01
CA GLN A 58 12.19 6.51 -22.11
C GLN A 58 10.71 6.40 -21.73
N ALA A 59 10.34 5.34 -21.00
CA ALA A 59 8.96 5.12 -20.56
C ALA A 59 8.43 6.24 -19.66
N LEU A 60 9.31 6.93 -18.91
CA LEU A 60 8.93 8.04 -18.05
C LEU A 60 8.75 9.33 -18.87
N VAL A 61 9.59 9.57 -19.89
CA VAL A 61 9.46 10.71 -20.80
C VAL A 61 8.11 10.70 -21.52
N LEU A 62 7.65 9.54 -21.97
CA LEU A 62 6.32 9.41 -22.60
C LEU A 62 5.17 9.67 -21.61
N ARG A 63 5.30 9.21 -20.36
CA ARG A 63 4.33 9.53 -19.30
C ARG A 63 4.34 11.02 -18.94
N ALA A 64 5.51 11.66 -18.98
CA ALA A 64 5.65 13.09 -18.76
C ALA A 64 4.92 13.89 -19.84
N LEU A 65 4.96 13.44 -21.11
CA LEU A 65 4.21 14.07 -22.19
C LEU A 65 2.69 13.99 -21.97
N ALA A 66 2.16 12.86 -21.49
CA ALA A 66 0.75 12.74 -21.14
C ALA A 66 0.35 13.76 -20.05
N LYS A 67 1.16 13.90 -18.98
CA LYS A 67 0.95 14.92 -17.93
C LYS A 67 1.18 16.35 -18.38
N CYS A 68 1.97 16.55 -19.42
CA CYS A 68 2.24 17.88 -19.98
C CYS A 68 0.94 18.52 -20.47
N SER A 69 0.04 17.74 -21.09
CA SER A 69 -1.27 18.21 -21.54
C SER A 69 -2.15 18.78 -20.41
N GLU A 70 -1.96 18.30 -19.17
CA GLU A 70 -2.73 18.76 -18.01
C GLU A 70 -2.17 20.06 -17.42
N LYS A 71 -0.84 20.16 -17.33
CA LYS A 71 -0.14 21.30 -16.70
C LYS A 71 0.09 22.47 -17.65
N HIS A 72 0.39 22.19 -18.91
CA HIS A 72 0.71 23.19 -19.93
C HIS A 72 -0.35 23.11 -21.03
N LYS A 73 -1.51 23.72 -20.83
CA LYS A 73 -2.62 23.64 -21.80
C LYS A 73 -2.46 24.57 -22.99
N THR A 74 -1.84 25.73 -22.76
CA THR A 74 -1.83 26.84 -23.73
C THR A 74 -0.54 26.92 -24.52
N PHE A 75 0.60 26.63 -23.89
CA PHE A 75 1.92 26.81 -24.48
C PHE A 75 2.79 25.58 -24.29
N PRO A 76 3.65 25.24 -25.26
CA PRO A 76 4.54 24.11 -25.13
C PRO A 76 5.56 24.35 -24.00
N PRO A 77 5.87 23.32 -23.20
CA PRO A 77 6.82 23.44 -22.10
C PRO A 77 8.22 23.80 -22.64
N THR A 78 9.01 24.45 -21.80
CA THR A 78 10.46 24.56 -21.98
C THR A 78 11.15 23.27 -21.48
N LEU A 79 12.42 23.07 -21.82
CA LEU A 79 13.18 21.91 -21.33
C LEU A 79 13.21 21.83 -19.79
N PRO A 80 13.48 22.93 -19.04
CA PRO A 80 13.45 22.88 -17.57
C PRO A 80 12.09 22.47 -17.01
N GLU A 81 11.01 23.06 -17.52
CA GLU A 81 9.63 22.71 -17.11
C GLU A 81 9.32 21.24 -17.39
N PHE A 82 9.72 20.73 -18.56
CA PHE A 82 9.52 19.33 -18.91
C PHE A 82 10.37 18.41 -18.02
N ARG A 83 11.60 18.79 -17.67
CA ARG A 83 12.44 18.05 -16.71
C ARG A 83 11.80 18.00 -15.33
N ASP A 84 11.17 19.08 -14.87
CA ASP A 84 10.48 19.08 -13.58
C ASP A 84 9.27 18.14 -13.57
N ILE A 85 8.56 18.03 -14.69
CA ILE A 85 7.50 17.03 -14.86
C ILE A 85 8.10 15.62 -14.79
N CYS A 86 9.20 15.35 -15.50
CA CYS A 86 9.89 14.07 -15.44
C CYS A 86 10.34 13.72 -14.00
N LYS A 87 10.97 14.65 -13.29
CA LYS A 87 11.38 14.47 -11.88
C LYS A 87 10.18 14.17 -10.98
N SER A 88 9.05 14.83 -11.19
CA SER A 88 7.83 14.58 -10.40
C SER A 88 7.23 13.18 -10.62
N LEU A 89 7.55 12.55 -11.75
CA LEU A 89 7.11 11.21 -12.13
C LEU A 89 8.12 10.12 -11.76
N MET A 90 9.36 10.49 -11.42
CA MET A 90 10.32 9.51 -10.95
C MET A 90 9.77 8.84 -9.69
N PRO A 91 9.91 7.50 -9.59
CA PRO A 91 9.56 6.81 -8.35
C PRO A 91 10.38 7.46 -7.25
N ARG A 92 9.71 7.98 -6.23
CA ARG A 92 10.41 8.44 -5.03
C ARG A 92 11.19 7.24 -4.53
N GLN A 93 12.51 7.38 -4.46
CA GLN A 93 13.32 6.45 -3.69
C GLN A 93 12.93 6.68 -2.24
N TRP A 94 11.82 6.07 -1.80
CA TRP A 94 11.66 5.73 -0.42
C TRP A 94 12.71 4.66 -0.18
N THR A 95 13.91 5.09 0.19
CA THR A 95 14.79 4.20 0.91
C THR A 95 14.00 3.86 2.17
N ALA A 96 13.29 2.72 2.12
CA ALA A 96 13.19 1.89 3.29
C ALA A 96 14.64 1.52 3.59
N SER A 97 15.37 2.44 4.24
CA SER A 97 16.60 2.06 4.87
C SER A 97 16.19 0.89 5.75
N ASN A 98 16.91 -0.22 5.69
CA ASN A 98 16.75 -1.29 6.67
C ASN A 98 17.01 -0.77 8.11
N GLU A 99 17.50 0.47 8.22
CA GLU A 99 17.70 1.30 9.39
C GLU A 99 16.53 2.20 9.78
N ALA A 100 15.47 2.32 8.98
CA ALA A 100 14.28 3.04 9.39
C ALA A 100 13.81 2.40 10.69
N PRO A 101 13.70 3.15 11.80
CA PRO A 101 13.32 2.57 13.09
C PRO A 101 12.01 1.84 12.85
N ARG A 102 12.03 0.51 12.97
CA ARG A 102 10.80 -0.26 13.02
C ARG A 102 9.98 0.42 14.10
N LEU A 103 8.78 0.87 13.72
CA LEU A 103 7.80 1.31 14.70
C LEU A 103 7.49 0.07 15.52
N GLU A 104 8.22 -0.08 16.62
CA GLU A 104 8.03 -1.16 17.57
C GLU A 104 6.60 -1.03 18.08
N MET A 105 5.87 -2.14 18.06
CA MET A 105 4.53 -2.19 18.63
C MET A 105 4.61 -1.73 20.09
N SER A 106 3.77 -0.78 20.49
CA SER A 106 3.73 -0.33 21.88
C SER A 106 3.51 -1.53 22.81
N GLU A 107 4.10 -1.48 24.01
CA GLU A 107 3.96 -2.58 24.99
C GLU A 107 2.51 -2.88 25.32
N ALA A 108 1.65 -1.87 25.33
CA ALA A 108 0.20 -2.01 25.53
C ALA A 108 -0.47 -2.82 24.40
N LEU A 109 -0.08 -2.60 23.14
CA LEU A 109 -0.62 -3.38 22.02
C LEU A 109 -0.08 -4.81 22.02
N ARG A 110 1.17 -5.02 22.45
CA ARG A 110 1.74 -6.38 22.60
C ARG A 110 0.98 -7.18 23.66
N SER A 111 0.71 -6.59 24.82
CA SER A 111 -0.01 -7.28 25.90
C SER A 111 -1.45 -7.62 25.50
N GLU A 112 -2.14 -6.71 24.83
CA GLU A 112 -3.50 -6.95 24.34
C GLU A 112 -3.55 -8.09 23.30
N GLN A 113 -2.58 -8.14 22.38
CA GLN A 113 -2.50 -9.20 21.38
C GLN A 113 -2.20 -10.57 22.01
N VAL A 114 -1.29 -10.63 22.98
CA VAL A 114 -0.98 -11.87 23.71
C VAL A 114 -2.21 -12.38 24.46
N GLU A 115 -2.95 -11.49 25.13
CA GLU A 115 -4.18 -11.86 25.83
C GLU A 115 -5.28 -12.33 24.86
N ARG A 116 -5.45 -11.67 23.72
CA ARG A 116 -6.37 -12.12 22.66
C ARG A 116 -5.99 -13.50 22.12
N ALA A 117 -4.71 -13.73 21.85
CA ALA A 117 -4.22 -15.03 21.36
C ALA A 117 -4.47 -16.14 22.40
N ARG A 118 -4.18 -15.88 23.69
CA ARG A 118 -4.44 -16.83 24.79
C ARG A 118 -5.92 -17.16 24.92
N ARG A 119 -6.80 -16.15 24.85
CA ARG A 119 -8.26 -16.34 24.87
C ARG A 119 -8.71 -17.22 23.70
N ALA A 120 -8.29 -16.91 22.47
CA ALA A 120 -8.64 -17.69 21.29
C ALA A 120 -8.17 -19.15 21.39
N ILE A 121 -6.94 -19.40 21.86
CA ILE A 121 -6.43 -20.75 22.09
C ILE A 121 -7.26 -21.50 23.14
N SER A 122 -7.60 -20.84 24.26
CA SER A 122 -8.42 -21.45 25.31
C SER A 122 -9.82 -21.81 24.82
N GLU A 123 -10.44 -20.97 23.99
CA GLU A 123 -11.76 -21.18 23.43
C GLU A 123 -11.78 -22.31 22.42
N THR A 124 -10.77 -22.35 21.55
CA THR A 124 -10.61 -23.43 20.56
C THR A 124 -10.41 -24.78 21.28
N ARG A 125 -9.64 -24.80 22.37
CA ARG A 125 -9.43 -25.99 23.19
C ARG A 125 -10.72 -26.47 23.88
N LEU A 126 -11.46 -25.57 24.51
CA LEU A 126 -12.75 -25.87 25.15
C LEU A 126 -13.74 -26.49 24.15
N HIS A 127 -13.85 -25.91 22.95
CA HIS A 127 -14.74 -26.44 21.92
C HIS A 127 -14.32 -27.84 21.45
N ARG A 128 -13.02 -28.14 21.37
CA ARG A 128 -12.52 -29.45 20.96
C ARG A 128 -12.72 -30.52 22.03
N GLU A 129 -12.53 -30.16 23.30
CA GLU A 129 -12.65 -31.08 24.45
C GLU A 129 -14.11 -31.25 24.93
N GLY A 130 -15.08 -30.57 24.29
CA GLY A 130 -16.49 -30.61 24.69
C GLY A 130 -16.79 -29.86 25.99
N GLY A 131 -15.90 -28.96 26.39
CA GLY A 131 -16.04 -28.17 27.62
C GLY A 131 -17.09 -27.07 27.47
N LEU A 132 -17.98 -26.96 28.46
CA LEU A 132 -18.97 -25.88 28.57
C LEU A 132 -18.43 -24.79 29.49
N LYS A 133 -18.49 -23.51 29.06
CA LYS A 133 -18.25 -22.36 29.96
C LYS A 133 -19.52 -22.08 30.76
N THR A 134 -19.39 -21.94 32.07
CA THR A 134 -20.47 -21.48 32.96
C THR A 134 -20.30 -20.00 33.26
N GLU A 135 -21.40 -19.23 33.20
CA GLU A 135 -21.36 -17.77 33.46
C GLU A 135 -21.17 -17.46 34.96
N ASP A 136 -21.66 -18.32 35.85
CA ASP A 136 -21.65 -18.13 37.31
C ASP A 136 -20.57 -18.95 38.05
N GLY A 137 -19.49 -19.33 37.36
CA GLY A 137 -18.41 -20.13 37.93
C GLY A 137 -18.91 -21.46 38.55
N ILE A 138 -18.60 -21.69 39.82
CA ILE A 138 -18.94 -22.93 40.55
C ILE A 138 -20.47 -23.10 40.71
N ARG A 139 -21.22 -21.99 40.90
CA ARG A 139 -22.69 -22.07 40.99
C ARG A 139 -23.31 -22.55 39.68
N GLY A 140 -22.78 -22.07 38.55
CA GLY A 140 -23.21 -22.53 37.23
C GLY A 140 -22.94 -24.02 37.00
N LEU A 141 -21.84 -24.56 37.54
CA LEU A 141 -21.54 -25.99 37.50
C LEU A 141 -22.60 -26.81 38.24
N HIS A 142 -22.98 -26.41 39.44
CA HIS A 142 -24.04 -27.10 40.22
C HIS A 142 -25.37 -27.15 39.46
N ILE A 143 -25.75 -26.06 38.80
CA ILE A 143 -26.98 -25.99 38.00
C ILE A 143 -26.92 -26.97 36.82
N LEU A 144 -25.78 -27.08 36.13
CA LEU A 144 -25.60 -28.02 35.02
C LEU A 144 -25.66 -29.48 35.48
N ILE A 145 -25.04 -29.79 36.63
CA ILE A 145 -25.09 -31.13 37.21
C ILE A 145 -26.53 -31.48 37.60
N ALA A 146 -27.25 -30.58 38.27
CA ALA A 146 -28.65 -30.79 38.62
C ALA A 146 -29.51 -31.06 37.39
N LYS A 147 -29.38 -30.25 36.32
CA LYS A 147 -30.11 -30.45 35.06
C LYS A 147 -29.80 -31.80 34.41
N ALA A 148 -28.53 -32.21 34.41
CA ALA A 148 -28.12 -33.50 33.84
C ALA A 148 -28.69 -34.69 34.63
N VAL A 149 -28.67 -34.61 35.97
CA VAL A 149 -29.26 -35.63 36.85
C VAL A 149 -30.78 -35.69 36.66
N GLY A 150 -31.45 -34.55 36.50
CA GLY A 150 -32.87 -34.45 36.18
C GLY A 150 -33.25 -35.12 34.87
N HIS A 151 -32.49 -34.84 33.80
CA HIS A 151 -32.71 -35.48 32.49
C HIS A 151 -32.48 -37.00 32.53
N ALA A 152 -31.63 -37.48 33.44
CA ALA A 152 -31.40 -38.90 33.67
C ALA A 152 -32.44 -39.57 34.61
N GLY A 153 -33.42 -38.81 35.13
CA GLY A 153 -34.47 -39.32 36.01
C GLY A 153 -34.04 -39.54 37.47
N GLY A 154 -32.95 -38.93 37.92
CA GLY A 154 -32.46 -39.02 39.30
C GLY A 154 -33.04 -37.94 40.23
N ASP A 155 -32.91 -38.15 41.55
CA ASP A 155 -33.30 -37.18 42.58
C ASP A 155 -32.24 -36.07 42.71
N GLU A 156 -32.51 -34.95 42.05
CA GLU A 156 -31.63 -33.78 41.93
C GLU A 156 -31.34 -33.14 43.29
N ALA A 157 -32.32 -33.15 44.21
CA ALA A 157 -32.20 -32.52 45.52
C ALA A 157 -31.23 -33.27 46.44
N ALA A 158 -31.30 -34.61 46.44
CA ALA A 158 -30.39 -35.45 47.20
C ALA A 158 -28.92 -35.31 46.73
N THR A 159 -28.72 -35.17 45.43
CA THR A 159 -27.38 -35.07 44.84
C THR A 159 -26.73 -33.72 45.14
N LEU A 160 -27.49 -32.62 45.09
CA LEU A 160 -26.98 -31.31 45.48
C LEU A 160 -26.62 -31.24 46.98
N LEU A 161 -27.47 -31.80 47.85
CA LEU A 161 -27.18 -31.89 49.30
C LEU A 161 -25.90 -32.70 49.58
N ALA A 162 -25.66 -33.78 48.84
CA ALA A 162 -24.46 -34.60 48.98
C ALA A 162 -23.18 -33.93 48.46
N LEU A 163 -23.29 -33.01 47.50
CA LEU A 163 -22.16 -32.21 47.01
C LEU A 163 -21.84 -31.06 47.96
N ASP A 164 -22.86 -30.37 48.48
CA ASP A 164 -22.68 -29.31 49.47
C ASP A 164 -22.03 -29.83 50.75
N SER A 165 -22.38 -31.03 51.22
CA SER A 165 -21.74 -31.63 52.40
C SER A 165 -20.26 -31.97 52.19
N LYS A 166 -19.90 -32.46 50.99
CA LYS A 166 -18.50 -32.75 50.61
C LYS A 166 -17.66 -31.49 50.49
N ILE A 167 -18.23 -30.38 50.00
CA ILE A 167 -17.53 -29.10 49.87
C ILE A 167 -17.40 -28.41 51.23
N ALA A 168 -18.39 -28.55 52.11
CA ALA A 168 -18.37 -28.01 53.47
C ALA A 168 -17.39 -28.76 54.41
N GLY A 169 -16.70 -29.80 53.94
CA GLY A 169 -15.74 -30.57 54.73
C GLY A 169 -16.36 -31.36 55.87
N VAL A 170 -17.66 -31.67 55.79
CA VAL A 170 -18.36 -32.52 56.76
C VAL A 170 -18.52 -33.91 56.15
N ALA A 171 -17.41 -34.63 56.07
CA ALA A 171 -17.34 -36.08 55.89
C ALA A 171 -16.01 -36.59 56.47
#